data_AF-A0A0N8IBK6-F1
#
_entry.id   AF-A0A0N8IBK6-F1
#
_cell.length_a   1.000
_cell.length_b   1.000
_cell.length_c   1.000
_cell.angle_alpha   90.00
_cell.angle_beta   90.00
_cell.angle_gamma   90.00
#
_symmetry.space_group_name_H-M   'P 1'
#
loop_
_entity.id
_entity.type
_entity.pdbx_description
1 polymer ?
#
loop_
_entity_poly.entity_id
_entity_poly.type
_entity_poly.pdbx_seq_one_letter_code
_entity_poly.pdbx_strand_id
1 'polypeptide(L)'
;MGILLATDAMAGCPQGQEAFTSCRFDDRGTEVFVCFDDQVATYSYGPIGGTPDLFLSEPIETVDFEPWSGLGTAISESVTFYNHDYGYNVGGGFERPFSEEEMQLPQRRFGWVEVTESGVRAARFECTPETVTYGFGGGLYDAKVAAGQSWDWDSKTWISEHSTSVATPILMETRQYGADFDCLPASEFGMNGVRMGDPLAALGKLGTAEATEETSFSDEPIDRMTLIGADIDFFQDVVVTISASSPNWQLPSGLRVGLTRGEVIRILGRVPASYTARSESFAIQTCPQGQGAEEEVPFGKWFALIEFGQDKRVSRLTLLTPPE
;
A
#
# COMPACT_ATOMS: atom_id res chain seq x y z
N MET A 1 46.22 19.43 -18.59
CA MET A 1 45.69 18.17 -19.15
C MET A 1 44.57 17.72 -18.23
N GLY A 2 43.32 18.11 -18.53
CA GLY A 2 42.17 17.71 -17.73
C GLY A 2 41.61 16.41 -18.29
N ILE A 3 41.53 15.38 -17.46
CA ILE A 3 40.90 14.10 -17.80
C ILE A 3 39.39 14.31 -17.66
N LEU A 4 38.70 14.36 -18.80
CA LEU A 4 37.24 14.21 -18.85
C LEU A 4 36.94 12.72 -18.63
N LEU A 5 36.42 12.38 -17.45
CA LEU A 5 35.81 11.08 -17.22
C LEU A 5 34.46 11.10 -17.96
N ALA A 6 34.39 10.44 -19.10
CA ALA A 6 33.11 10.08 -19.69
C ALA A 6 32.46 9.07 -18.75
N THR A 7 31.31 9.43 -18.17
CA THR A 7 30.40 8.44 -17.59
C THR A 7 29.83 7.66 -18.77
N ASP A 8 30.28 6.43 -18.96
CA ASP A 8 29.64 5.51 -19.90
C ASP A 8 28.15 5.44 -19.54
N ALA A 9 27.30 5.73 -20.53
CA ALA A 9 25.88 5.46 -20.44
C ALA A 9 25.72 3.97 -20.14
N MET A 10 25.21 3.64 -18.95
CA MET A 10 25.02 2.24 -18.56
C MET A 10 23.80 1.70 -19.30
N ALA A 11 24.04 1.05 -20.44
CA ALA A 11 23.07 0.12 -21.01
C ALA A 11 23.01 -1.10 -20.08
N GLY A 12 21.87 -1.32 -19.43
CA GLY A 12 21.66 -2.45 -18.52
C GLY A 12 21.61 -2.08 -17.05
N CYS A 13 21.75 -3.09 -16.19
CA CYS A 13 21.61 -2.91 -14.75
C CYS A 13 22.76 -2.11 -14.13
N PRO A 14 22.48 -1.28 -13.10
CA PRO A 14 23.52 -0.65 -12.30
C PRO A 14 24.54 -1.65 -11.76
N GLN A 15 25.77 -1.19 -11.53
CA GLN A 15 26.82 -2.05 -11.00
C GLN A 15 26.41 -2.68 -9.66
N GLY A 16 26.48 -4.00 -9.58
CA GLY A 16 26.11 -4.76 -8.38
C GLY A 16 24.67 -5.26 -8.37
N GLN A 17 23.83 -4.79 -9.31
CA GLN A 17 22.47 -5.27 -9.47
C GLN A 17 22.37 -6.33 -10.57
N GLU A 18 21.39 -7.22 -10.42
CA GLU A 18 21.00 -8.18 -11.43
C GLU A 18 19.64 -7.81 -12.06
N ALA A 19 19.38 -8.32 -13.27
CA ALA A 19 18.15 -8.04 -13.97
C ALA A 19 17.02 -8.94 -13.45
N PHE A 20 15.93 -8.33 -12.99
CA PHE A 20 14.65 -9.03 -12.81
C PHE A 20 14.00 -9.29 -14.17
N THR A 21 13.80 -8.22 -14.93
CA THR A 21 13.35 -8.31 -16.33
C THR A 21 13.82 -7.10 -17.13
N SER A 22 14.03 -7.30 -18.42
CA SER A 22 14.25 -6.19 -19.35
C SER A 22 13.68 -6.54 -20.71
N CYS A 23 13.33 -5.51 -21.48
CA CYS A 23 12.90 -5.69 -22.87
C CYS A 23 12.95 -4.40 -23.67
N ARG A 24 12.74 -4.53 -24.98
CA ARG A 24 12.65 -3.40 -25.92
C ARG A 24 11.23 -3.26 -26.48
N PHE A 25 10.92 -2.02 -26.85
CA PHE A 25 9.75 -1.62 -27.64
C PHE A 25 10.27 -1.07 -28.97
N ASP A 26 10.50 -1.95 -29.95
CA ASP A 26 11.18 -1.56 -31.20
C ASP A 26 10.37 -0.56 -32.03
N ASP A 27 9.05 -0.56 -31.91
CA ASP A 27 8.14 0.43 -32.52
C ASP A 27 8.34 1.85 -31.95
N ARG A 28 8.92 1.95 -30.75
CA ARG A 28 9.17 3.21 -30.02
C ARG A 28 10.64 3.60 -29.98
N GLY A 29 11.55 2.67 -30.28
CA GLY A 29 12.98 2.89 -30.11
C GLY A 29 13.39 3.01 -28.63
N THR A 30 12.58 2.46 -27.71
CA THR A 30 12.79 2.55 -26.26
C THR A 30 13.00 1.18 -25.62
N GLU A 31 13.59 1.14 -24.44
CA GLU A 31 13.77 -0.05 -23.62
C GLU A 31 13.41 0.19 -22.16
N VAL A 32 13.18 -0.91 -21.45
CA VAL A 32 12.93 -0.92 -20.01
C VAL A 32 13.86 -1.93 -19.33
N PHE A 33 14.40 -1.55 -18.18
CA PHE A 33 15.07 -2.47 -17.26
C PHE A 33 14.45 -2.36 -15.87
N VAL A 34 14.20 -3.52 -15.28
CA VAL A 34 14.05 -3.67 -13.84
C VAL A 34 15.24 -4.45 -13.32
N CYS A 35 15.95 -3.84 -12.39
CA CYS A 35 17.12 -4.42 -11.75
C CYS A 35 16.96 -4.39 -10.24
N PHE A 36 17.73 -5.22 -9.53
CA PHE A 36 17.70 -5.22 -8.08
C PHE A 36 18.97 -5.79 -7.47
N ASP A 37 19.16 -5.50 -6.19
CA ASP A 37 20.09 -6.17 -5.28
C ASP A 37 19.34 -6.53 -3.98
N ASP A 38 20.06 -6.77 -2.88
CA ASP A 38 19.47 -7.11 -1.59
C ASP A 38 18.82 -5.93 -0.86
N GLN A 39 19.06 -4.69 -1.31
CA GLN A 39 18.61 -3.47 -0.65
C GLN A 39 17.58 -2.69 -1.48
N VAL A 40 17.75 -2.65 -2.80
CA VAL A 40 16.97 -1.78 -3.67
C VAL A 40 16.60 -2.46 -5.00
N ALA A 41 15.40 -2.18 -5.48
CA ALA A 41 14.98 -2.41 -6.85
C ALA A 41 14.98 -1.09 -7.63
N THR A 42 15.36 -1.13 -8.90
CA THR A 42 15.40 0.03 -9.78
C THR A 42 14.61 -0.22 -11.05
N TYR A 43 14.02 0.85 -11.57
CA TYR A 43 13.33 0.89 -12.84
C TYR A 43 14.00 1.95 -13.72
N SER A 44 14.23 1.61 -14.98
CA SER A 44 14.68 2.57 -15.98
C SER A 44 13.90 2.39 -17.28
N TYR A 45 13.51 3.50 -17.89
CA TYR A 45 12.86 3.54 -19.19
C TYR A 45 13.42 4.69 -20.02
N GLY A 46 13.73 4.45 -21.29
CA GLY A 46 14.28 5.47 -22.18
C GLY A 46 14.72 4.91 -23.54
N PRO A 47 15.49 5.67 -24.33
CA PRO A 47 15.99 5.25 -25.64
C PRO A 47 16.90 4.03 -25.53
N ILE A 48 16.83 3.14 -26.53
CA ILE A 48 17.67 1.93 -26.57
C ILE A 48 19.16 2.28 -26.56
N GLY A 49 19.89 1.76 -25.56
CA GLY A 49 21.33 2.02 -25.35
C GLY A 49 21.65 3.47 -24.96
N GLY A 50 20.63 4.26 -24.62
CA GLY A 50 20.76 5.67 -24.26
C GLY A 50 20.66 5.93 -22.76
N THR A 51 20.64 7.21 -22.38
CA THR A 51 20.33 7.62 -21.01
C THR A 51 18.83 7.43 -20.75
N PRO A 52 18.42 6.81 -19.62
CA PRO A 52 17.00 6.69 -19.27
C PRO A 52 16.31 8.05 -19.16
N ASP A 53 15.12 8.16 -19.73
CA ASP A 53 14.24 9.33 -19.57
C ASP A 53 13.57 9.34 -18.19
N LEU A 54 13.34 8.15 -17.62
CA LEU A 54 12.80 7.94 -16.29
C LEU A 54 13.63 6.89 -15.56
N PHE A 55 14.07 7.22 -14.34
CA PHE A 55 14.77 6.31 -13.44
C PHE A 55 14.13 6.40 -12.05
N LEU A 56 13.69 5.26 -11.52
CA LEU A 56 13.09 5.14 -10.19
C LEU A 56 13.85 4.11 -9.37
N SER A 57 13.84 4.30 -8.06
CA SER A 57 14.58 3.47 -7.11
C SER A 57 13.71 3.29 -5.87
N GLU A 58 13.47 2.04 -5.48
CA GLU A 58 12.57 1.69 -4.37
C GLU A 58 13.23 0.60 -3.50
N PRO A 59 13.26 0.74 -2.17
CA PRO A 59 13.77 -0.30 -1.29
C PRO A 59 13.08 -1.65 -1.50
N ILE A 60 13.84 -2.75 -1.34
CA ILE A 60 13.29 -4.11 -1.43
C ILE A 60 12.13 -4.31 -0.46
N GLU A 61 12.16 -3.69 0.73
CA GLU A 61 11.09 -3.80 1.71
C GLU A 61 9.75 -3.21 1.23
N THR A 62 9.80 -2.16 0.40
CA THR A 62 8.63 -1.37 0.05
C THR A 62 8.15 -1.57 -1.38
N VAL A 63 9.02 -2.00 -2.29
CA VAL A 63 8.68 -2.23 -3.70
C VAL A 63 7.53 -3.23 -3.87
N ASP A 64 6.55 -2.88 -4.71
CA ASP A 64 5.34 -3.68 -4.94
C ASP A 64 5.61 -4.78 -5.98
N PHE A 65 6.20 -5.87 -5.51
CA PHE A 65 6.45 -7.07 -6.30
C PHE A 65 5.29 -8.08 -6.14
N GLU A 66 4.77 -8.57 -7.26
CA GLU A 66 3.76 -9.64 -7.28
C GLU A 66 4.36 -10.92 -7.89
N PRO A 67 4.48 -12.01 -7.08
CA PRO A 67 5.00 -13.28 -7.54
C PRO A 67 3.97 -14.02 -8.43
N TRP A 68 4.46 -15.02 -9.16
CA TRP A 68 3.59 -15.84 -10.00
C TRP A 68 2.59 -16.59 -9.13
N SER A 69 1.32 -16.55 -9.52
CA SER A 69 0.22 -17.17 -8.75
C SER A 69 0.28 -18.70 -8.63
N GLY A 70 1.20 -19.36 -9.34
CA GLY A 70 1.24 -20.82 -9.48
C GLY A 70 0.16 -21.37 -10.41
N LEU A 71 -0.68 -20.51 -10.98
CA LEU A 71 -1.78 -20.87 -11.87
C LEU A 71 -1.51 -20.40 -13.31
N GLY A 72 -2.00 -21.18 -14.27
CA GLY A 72 -1.95 -20.85 -15.69
C GLY A 72 -0.87 -21.59 -16.49
N THR A 73 -0.95 -21.39 -17.80
CA THR A 73 -0.02 -21.95 -18.79
C THR A 73 1.26 -21.14 -18.91
N ALA A 74 1.27 -19.91 -18.41
CA ALA A 74 2.43 -19.05 -18.39
C ALA A 74 2.90 -18.78 -16.95
N ILE A 75 4.20 -18.67 -16.79
CA ILE A 75 4.83 -18.18 -15.57
C ILE A 75 5.14 -16.70 -15.80
N SER A 76 4.68 -15.86 -14.90
CA SER A 76 4.92 -14.42 -14.98
C SER A 76 4.89 -13.78 -13.61
N GLU A 77 5.76 -12.81 -13.44
CA GLU A 77 5.89 -11.98 -12.25
C GLU A 77 5.90 -10.51 -12.66
N SER A 78 5.59 -9.62 -11.73
CA SER A 78 5.64 -8.20 -12.02
C SER A 78 6.09 -7.40 -10.81
N VAL A 79 6.59 -6.21 -11.08
CA VAL A 79 6.92 -5.22 -10.06
C VAL A 79 6.35 -3.87 -10.47
N THR A 80 5.81 -3.14 -9.50
CA THR A 80 5.27 -1.80 -9.71
C THR A 80 6.12 -0.78 -8.97
N PHE A 81 6.56 0.24 -9.70
CA PHE A 81 7.22 1.42 -9.15
C PHE A 81 6.24 2.58 -9.17
N TYR A 82 6.19 3.37 -8.10
CA TYR A 82 5.28 4.51 -7.98
C TYR A 82 6.05 5.82 -8.06
N ASN A 83 5.48 6.81 -8.75
CA ASN A 83 5.99 8.17 -8.80
C ASN A 83 4.80 9.14 -8.78
N HIS A 84 4.55 9.73 -7.61
CA HIS A 84 3.33 10.52 -7.36
C HIS A 84 2.07 9.69 -7.67
N ASP A 85 1.20 10.21 -8.55
CA ASP A 85 -0.03 9.55 -8.95
C ASP A 85 0.19 8.43 -9.98
N TYR A 86 1.39 8.27 -10.51
CA TYR A 86 1.68 7.27 -11.53
C TYR A 86 2.22 5.95 -10.94
N GLY A 87 1.75 4.83 -11.47
CA GLY A 87 2.31 3.50 -11.23
C GLY A 87 2.85 2.90 -12.53
N TYR A 88 4.04 2.28 -12.47
CA TYR A 88 4.70 1.63 -13.60
C TYR A 88 4.86 0.14 -13.29
N ASN A 89 3.87 -0.65 -13.67
CA ASN A 89 3.90 -2.10 -13.52
C ASN A 89 4.67 -2.71 -14.69
N VAL A 90 5.81 -3.33 -14.39
CA VAL A 90 6.65 -4.03 -15.36
C VAL A 90 6.59 -5.51 -15.07
N GLY A 91 6.30 -6.31 -16.09
CA GLY A 91 6.24 -7.75 -15.96
C GLY A 91 7.04 -8.48 -17.02
N GLY A 92 7.51 -9.65 -16.63
CA GLY A 92 8.24 -10.58 -17.47
C GLY A 92 7.71 -11.99 -17.26
N GLY A 93 7.71 -12.80 -18.32
CA GLY A 93 7.18 -14.14 -18.26
C GLY A 93 7.52 -15.01 -19.46
N PHE A 94 7.09 -16.27 -19.38
CA PHE A 94 7.15 -17.22 -20.49
C PHE A 94 6.06 -18.28 -20.43
N GLU A 95 5.71 -18.84 -21.58
CA GLU A 95 4.83 -20.00 -21.68
C GLU A 95 5.55 -21.28 -21.25
N ARG A 96 4.88 -22.07 -20.41
CA ARG A 96 5.38 -23.37 -19.96
C ARG A 96 5.15 -24.41 -21.06
N PRO A 97 6.14 -25.25 -21.40
CA PRO A 97 5.89 -26.41 -22.24
C PRO A 97 5.15 -27.49 -21.43
N PHE A 98 4.13 -28.11 -22.03
CA PHE A 98 3.33 -29.20 -21.45
C PHE A 98 3.51 -30.54 -22.19
N SER A 99 4.33 -30.57 -23.23
CA SER A 99 4.67 -31.77 -24.01
C SER A 99 6.15 -31.83 -24.34
N GLU A 100 6.67 -33.03 -24.65
CA GLU A 100 8.06 -33.20 -25.09
C GLU A 100 8.36 -32.42 -26.37
N GLU A 101 7.38 -32.29 -27.27
CA GLU A 101 7.49 -31.50 -28.50
C GLU A 101 7.64 -30.00 -28.20
N GLU A 102 6.81 -29.47 -27.30
CA GLU A 102 6.92 -28.08 -26.85
C GLU A 102 8.23 -27.81 -26.10
N MET A 103 8.77 -28.78 -25.38
CA MET A 103 10.08 -28.66 -24.71
C MET A 103 11.24 -28.52 -25.71
N GLN A 104 11.07 -28.92 -26.98
CA GLN A 104 12.07 -28.71 -28.04
C GLN A 104 11.98 -27.33 -28.70
N LEU A 105 10.88 -26.60 -28.50
CA LEU A 105 10.70 -25.27 -29.08
C LEU A 105 11.42 -24.21 -28.23
N PRO A 106 11.89 -23.11 -28.84
CA PRO A 106 12.36 -21.96 -28.09
C PRO A 106 11.28 -21.47 -27.12
N GLN A 107 11.67 -21.22 -25.88
CA GLN A 107 10.77 -20.72 -24.85
C GLN A 107 10.12 -19.40 -25.28
N ARG A 108 8.78 -19.39 -25.35
CA ARG A 108 8.01 -18.20 -25.76
C ARG A 108 7.95 -17.22 -24.61
N ARG A 109 8.78 -16.18 -24.69
CA ARG A 109 8.87 -15.11 -23.68
C ARG A 109 7.92 -13.97 -24.02
N PHE A 110 7.47 -13.27 -22.99
CA PHE A 110 6.68 -12.06 -23.11
C PHE A 110 6.97 -11.13 -21.94
N GLY A 111 6.69 -9.85 -22.12
CA GLY A 111 6.83 -8.86 -21.08
C GLY A 111 5.98 -7.65 -21.42
N TRP A 112 5.75 -6.81 -20.42
CA TRP A 112 4.91 -5.62 -20.59
C TRP A 112 5.35 -4.51 -19.66
N VAL A 113 4.92 -3.30 -20.02
CA VAL A 113 4.86 -2.15 -19.12
C VAL A 113 3.43 -1.64 -19.15
N GLU A 114 2.81 -1.58 -17.98
CA GLU A 114 1.50 -0.96 -17.77
C GLU A 114 1.67 0.28 -16.90
N VAL A 115 1.10 1.39 -17.35
CA VAL A 115 1.14 2.68 -16.64
C VAL A 115 -0.24 2.97 -16.10
N THR A 116 -0.35 3.26 -14.82
CA THR A 116 -1.56 3.75 -14.15
C THR A 116 -1.41 5.21 -13.74
N GLU A 117 -2.51 5.94 -13.69
CA GLU A 117 -2.65 7.27 -13.10
C GLU A 117 -3.78 7.21 -12.08
N SER A 118 -3.48 7.48 -10.81
CA SER A 118 -4.42 7.34 -9.69
C SER A 118 -5.12 5.97 -9.66
N GLY A 119 -4.38 4.90 -9.96
CA GLY A 119 -4.89 3.52 -10.03
C GLY A 119 -5.67 3.16 -11.32
N VAL A 120 -5.90 4.10 -12.24
CA VAL A 120 -6.58 3.86 -13.51
C VAL A 120 -5.55 3.65 -14.63
N ARG A 121 -5.71 2.60 -15.45
CA ARG A 121 -4.80 2.34 -16.58
C ARG A 121 -4.75 3.52 -17.56
N ALA A 122 -3.58 4.13 -17.69
CA ALA A 122 -3.28 5.21 -18.63
C ALA A 122 -2.67 4.69 -19.94
N ALA A 123 -1.79 3.69 -19.87
CA ALA A 123 -1.15 3.09 -21.04
C ALA A 123 -0.71 1.64 -20.80
N ARG A 124 -0.49 0.90 -21.89
CA ARG A 124 0.10 -0.44 -21.86
C ARG A 124 0.95 -0.68 -23.11
N PHE A 125 2.13 -1.24 -22.90
CA PHE A 125 3.08 -1.60 -23.94
C PHE A 125 3.47 -3.06 -23.79
N GLU A 126 3.55 -3.78 -24.91
CA GLU A 126 4.01 -5.17 -24.96
C GLU A 126 5.44 -5.19 -25.51
N CYS A 127 6.31 -5.95 -24.88
CA CYS A 127 7.70 -6.09 -25.30
C CYS A 127 7.83 -6.81 -26.64
N THR A 128 8.89 -6.52 -27.40
CA THR A 128 9.35 -7.41 -28.48
C THR A 128 9.78 -8.75 -27.84
N PRO A 129 9.11 -9.88 -28.12
CA PRO A 129 9.31 -11.15 -27.41
C PRO A 129 10.76 -11.63 -27.34
N GLU A 130 11.50 -11.47 -28.43
CA GLU A 130 12.89 -11.92 -28.58
C GLU A 130 13.88 -11.12 -27.73
N THR A 131 13.46 -9.96 -27.22
CA THR A 131 14.28 -9.06 -26.41
C THR A 131 14.04 -9.22 -24.91
N VAL A 132 13.01 -9.98 -24.53
CA VAL A 132 12.63 -10.18 -23.14
C VAL A 132 13.68 -11.01 -22.42
N THR A 133 14.29 -10.44 -21.38
CA THR A 133 15.04 -11.17 -20.37
C THR A 133 14.16 -11.35 -19.15
N TYR A 134 14.05 -12.60 -18.66
CA TYR A 134 13.33 -12.93 -17.43
C TYR A 134 13.75 -14.32 -16.96
N GLY A 135 14.16 -14.44 -15.70
CA GLY A 135 14.45 -15.71 -15.05
C GLY A 135 13.36 -16.00 -14.01
N PHE A 136 12.64 -17.11 -14.17
CA PHE A 136 11.75 -17.57 -13.10
C PHE A 136 12.53 -18.34 -12.05
N GLY A 137 12.20 -18.09 -10.78
CA GLY A 137 12.82 -18.75 -9.63
C GLY A 137 14.02 -17.94 -9.14
N GLY A 138 13.95 -17.52 -7.88
CA GLY A 138 14.91 -16.62 -7.27
C GLY A 138 14.63 -15.14 -7.53
N GLY A 139 15.54 -14.28 -7.06
CA GLY A 139 15.53 -12.84 -7.31
C GLY A 139 14.69 -12.02 -6.35
N LEU A 140 13.76 -11.19 -6.84
CA LEU A 140 12.98 -10.27 -5.99
C LEU A 140 12.17 -10.98 -4.91
N TYR A 141 11.64 -12.18 -5.18
CA TYR A 141 10.96 -12.97 -4.15
C TYR A 141 11.91 -13.31 -2.99
N ASP A 142 13.09 -13.83 -3.30
CA ASP A 142 14.09 -14.23 -2.31
C ASP A 142 14.64 -13.01 -1.56
N ALA A 143 14.82 -11.87 -2.26
CA ALA A 143 15.23 -10.62 -1.64
C ALA A 143 14.21 -10.13 -0.60
N LYS A 144 12.90 -10.21 -0.91
CA LYS A 144 11.84 -9.85 0.04
C LYS A 144 11.73 -10.82 1.21
N VAL A 145 11.92 -12.12 0.97
CA VAL A 145 12.01 -13.12 2.05
C VAL A 145 13.24 -12.88 2.94
N ALA A 146 14.39 -12.56 2.35
CA ALA A 146 15.61 -12.23 3.09
C ALA A 146 15.45 -10.93 3.92
N ALA A 147 14.62 -9.99 3.45
CA ALA A 147 14.20 -8.81 4.21
C ALA A 147 13.17 -9.11 5.33
N GLY A 148 12.86 -10.38 5.59
CA GLY A 148 11.91 -10.79 6.64
C GLY A 148 10.45 -10.50 6.28
N GLN A 149 10.10 -10.60 5.00
CA GLN A 149 8.72 -10.46 4.53
C GLN A 149 8.16 -11.79 4.04
N SER A 150 6.85 -11.95 4.17
CA SER A 150 6.11 -13.08 3.61
C SER A 150 4.99 -12.58 2.71
N TRP A 151 4.73 -13.32 1.63
CA TRP A 151 3.67 -12.99 0.69
C TRP A 151 2.32 -13.51 1.20
N ASP A 152 1.34 -12.61 1.29
CA ASP A 152 -0.04 -12.96 1.61
C ASP A 152 -0.89 -13.10 0.34
N TRP A 153 -1.36 -14.33 0.09
CA TRP A 153 -2.07 -14.69 -1.13
C TRP A 153 -3.45 -14.06 -1.25
N ASP A 154 -4.11 -13.80 -0.12
CA ASP A 154 -5.46 -13.25 -0.08
C ASP A 154 -5.46 -11.76 -0.42
N SER A 155 -4.66 -10.98 0.31
CA SER A 155 -4.53 -9.54 0.10
C SER A 155 -3.63 -9.15 -1.07
N LYS A 156 -2.81 -10.09 -1.57
CA LYS A 156 -1.81 -9.84 -2.62
C LYS A 156 -0.83 -8.75 -2.22
N THR A 157 -0.35 -8.83 -0.98
CA THR A 157 0.64 -7.90 -0.42
C THR A 157 1.71 -8.64 0.35
N TRP A 158 2.86 -7.99 0.52
CA TRP A 158 3.92 -8.47 1.42
C TRP A 158 3.67 -8.00 2.85
N ILE A 159 3.89 -8.89 3.81
CA ILE A 159 3.74 -8.64 5.24
C ILE A 159 5.11 -8.73 5.89
N SER A 160 5.52 -7.68 6.60
CA SER A 160 6.79 -7.67 7.32
C SER A 160 6.64 -8.40 8.66
N GLU A 161 7.58 -9.28 8.99
CA GLU A 161 7.57 -9.97 10.30
C GLU A 161 7.80 -8.99 11.47
N HIS A 162 8.52 -7.91 11.21
CA HIS A 162 8.88 -6.89 12.20
C HIS A 162 7.77 -5.84 12.46
N SER A 163 6.79 -5.71 11.58
CA SER A 163 5.74 -4.68 11.69
C SER A 163 4.62 -5.04 12.65
N THR A 164 4.56 -6.30 13.11
CA THR A 164 3.54 -6.81 14.01
C THR A 164 4.16 -7.32 15.31
N SER A 165 4.22 -6.44 16.32
CA SER A 165 4.16 -6.88 17.71
C SER A 165 2.90 -7.74 17.87
N VAL A 166 3.02 -8.89 18.54
CA VAL A 166 1.97 -9.89 18.75
C VAL A 166 0.84 -9.29 19.61
N ALA A 167 0.08 -8.35 19.07
CA ALA A 167 -1.18 -7.92 19.64
C ALA A 167 -2.21 -8.99 19.32
N THR A 168 -3.04 -9.33 20.29
CA THR A 168 -4.27 -10.08 20.06
C THR A 168 -5.08 -9.39 18.95
N PRO A 169 -5.66 -10.15 18.00
CA PRO A 169 -6.61 -9.63 17.03
C PRO A 169 -7.58 -8.63 17.65
N ILE A 170 -7.63 -7.41 17.10
CA ILE A 170 -8.45 -6.34 17.66
C ILE A 170 -9.89 -6.34 17.13
N LEU A 171 -10.15 -7.05 16.04
CA LEU A 171 -11.49 -7.11 15.46
C LEU A 171 -12.37 -8.06 16.25
N MET A 172 -13.39 -7.52 16.88
CA MET A 172 -14.35 -8.27 17.68
C MET A 172 -15.59 -8.57 16.85
N GLU A 173 -16.12 -9.78 16.99
CA GLU A 173 -17.44 -10.12 16.47
C GLU A 173 -18.47 -9.85 17.57
N THR A 174 -19.53 -9.14 17.24
CA THR A 174 -20.61 -8.85 18.17
C THR A 174 -21.96 -8.99 17.48
N ARG A 175 -23.01 -9.22 18.28
CA ARG A 175 -24.36 -9.45 17.78
C ARG A 175 -25.28 -8.33 18.25
N GLN A 176 -25.86 -7.59 17.31
CA GLN A 176 -26.88 -6.58 17.58
C GLN A 176 -28.03 -6.73 16.60
N TYR A 177 -29.26 -6.57 17.09
CA TYR A 177 -30.49 -6.71 16.28
C TYR A 177 -30.59 -8.02 15.48
N GLY A 178 -29.99 -9.10 15.99
CA GLY A 178 -30.04 -10.43 15.38
C GLY A 178 -29.02 -10.67 14.27
N ALA A 179 -28.21 -9.67 13.90
CA ALA A 179 -27.12 -9.77 12.95
C ALA A 179 -25.76 -9.71 13.65
N ASP A 180 -24.82 -10.51 13.16
CA ASP A 180 -23.42 -10.47 13.58
C ASP A 180 -22.69 -9.40 12.76
N PHE A 181 -21.88 -8.58 13.42
CA PHE A 181 -21.05 -7.58 12.77
C PHE A 181 -19.69 -7.45 13.46
N ASP A 182 -18.74 -6.92 12.70
CA ASP A 182 -17.39 -6.68 13.16
C ASP A 182 -17.24 -5.25 13.70
N CYS A 183 -16.52 -5.13 14.81
CA CYS A 183 -16.29 -3.86 15.48
C CYS A 183 -14.90 -3.78 16.10
N LEU A 184 -14.44 -2.56 16.38
CA LEU A 184 -13.23 -2.28 17.15
C LEU A 184 -13.60 -1.88 18.59
N PRO A 185 -12.82 -2.28 19.60
CA PRO A 185 -13.05 -1.80 20.96
C PRO A 185 -12.83 -0.28 21.04
N ALA A 186 -13.58 0.41 21.91
CA ALA A 186 -13.50 1.86 22.07
C ALA A 186 -12.08 2.37 22.37
N SER A 187 -11.22 1.53 22.96
CA SER A 187 -9.81 1.85 23.18
C SER A 187 -9.04 2.15 21.89
N GLU A 188 -9.47 1.64 20.74
CA GLU A 188 -8.82 1.89 19.44
C GLU A 188 -9.21 3.24 18.82
N PHE A 189 -10.17 3.96 19.38
CA PHE A 189 -10.64 5.24 18.85
C PHE A 189 -9.84 6.41 19.40
N GLY A 190 -8.54 6.38 19.14
CA GLY A 190 -7.62 7.49 19.40
C GLY A 190 -6.29 7.29 18.68
N MET A 191 -5.55 8.38 18.50
CA MET A 191 -4.21 8.36 17.91
C MET A 191 -3.25 9.14 18.79
N ASN A 192 -2.10 8.55 19.09
CA ASN A 192 -1.01 9.21 19.84
C ASN A 192 -1.44 9.87 21.16
N GLY A 193 -2.45 9.31 21.83
CA GLY A 193 -2.99 9.82 23.10
C GLY A 193 -4.12 10.83 22.97
N VAL A 194 -4.48 11.27 21.76
CA VAL A 194 -5.73 12.00 21.49
C VAL A 194 -6.84 10.99 21.25
N ARG A 195 -7.96 11.11 21.96
CA ARG A 195 -9.10 10.21 21.82
C ARG A 195 -10.31 10.92 21.22
N MET A 196 -11.13 10.16 20.52
CA MET A 196 -12.47 10.61 20.14
C MET A 196 -13.24 11.04 21.39
N GLY A 197 -13.91 12.19 21.33
CA GLY A 197 -14.63 12.78 22.45
C GLY A 197 -13.78 13.53 23.49
N ASP A 198 -12.44 13.58 23.34
CA ASP A 198 -11.61 14.41 24.23
C ASP A 198 -12.01 15.89 24.11
N PRO A 199 -12.07 16.65 25.23
CA PRO A 199 -12.35 18.07 25.17
C PRO A 199 -11.13 18.84 24.62
N LEU A 200 -11.38 19.88 23.83
CA LEU A 200 -10.35 20.77 23.26
C LEU A 200 -9.40 21.31 24.35
N ALA A 201 -9.93 21.59 25.53
CA ALA A 201 -9.15 22.04 26.68
C ALA A 201 -8.05 21.04 27.12
N ALA A 202 -8.24 19.74 26.91
CA ALA A 202 -7.22 18.72 27.20
C ALA A 202 -6.06 18.74 26.19
N LEU A 203 -6.28 19.30 25.00
CA LEU A 203 -5.35 19.29 23.87
C LEU A 203 -4.59 20.60 23.68
N GLY A 204 -4.76 21.59 24.56
CA GLY A 204 -4.14 22.91 24.43
C GLY A 204 -2.61 22.92 24.37
N LYS A 205 -1.94 21.79 24.65
CA LYS A 205 -0.48 21.64 24.45
C LYS A 205 -0.09 21.21 23.04
N LEU A 206 -1.03 20.69 22.25
CA LEU A 206 -0.80 20.21 20.89
C LEU A 206 -0.90 21.34 19.87
N GLY A 207 -1.75 22.34 20.12
CA GLY A 207 -1.94 23.47 19.24
C GLY A 207 -3.18 24.27 19.58
N THR A 208 -3.55 25.16 18.66
CA THR A 208 -4.80 25.92 18.68
C THR A 208 -5.70 25.43 17.56
N ALA A 209 -6.99 25.28 17.85
CA ALA A 209 -7.98 25.00 16.82
C ALA A 209 -8.42 26.31 16.15
N GLU A 210 -8.68 26.26 14.85
CA GLU A 210 -9.13 27.38 14.03
C GLU A 210 -10.47 27.05 13.37
N ALA A 211 -11.37 28.03 13.30
CA ALA A 211 -12.65 27.86 12.62
C ALA A 211 -12.46 27.55 11.14
N THR A 212 -13.21 26.59 10.62
CA THR A 212 -13.16 26.18 9.21
C THR A 212 -14.41 26.61 8.45
N GLU A 213 -14.34 26.55 7.12
CA GLU A 213 -15.54 26.63 6.25
C GLU A 213 -16.27 25.27 6.15
N GLU A 214 -15.68 24.20 6.71
CA GLU A 214 -16.29 22.88 6.76
C GLU A 214 -17.34 22.83 7.87
N THR A 215 -18.33 21.95 7.69
CA THR A 215 -19.41 21.74 8.66
C THR A 215 -19.36 20.33 9.21
N SER A 216 -19.85 20.19 10.43
CA SER A 216 -20.07 18.93 11.11
C SER A 216 -21.18 18.15 10.39
N PHE A 217 -21.43 16.94 10.89
CA PHE A 217 -22.58 16.15 10.48
C PHE A 217 -23.95 16.82 10.77
N SER A 218 -24.00 17.86 11.62
CA SER A 218 -25.19 18.66 11.92
C SER A 218 -25.29 19.95 11.09
N ASP A 219 -24.49 20.09 10.03
CA ASP A 219 -24.35 21.31 9.23
C ASP A 219 -23.93 22.55 10.05
N GLU A 220 -23.22 22.33 11.16
CA GLU A 220 -22.70 23.39 12.03
C GLU A 220 -21.19 23.56 11.84
N PRO A 221 -20.63 24.78 12.00
CA PRO A 221 -19.19 25.00 11.83
C PRO A 221 -18.35 24.09 12.74
N ILE A 222 -17.25 23.57 12.22
CA ILE A 222 -16.22 22.86 13.00
C ILE A 222 -14.96 23.70 13.12
N ASP A 223 -14.27 23.54 14.24
CA ASP A 223 -12.91 24.02 14.42
C ASP A 223 -11.92 22.88 14.09
N ARG A 224 -10.78 23.19 13.48
CA ARG A 224 -9.74 22.22 13.12
C ARG A 224 -8.41 22.60 13.75
N MET A 225 -7.72 21.60 14.28
CA MET A 225 -6.31 21.68 14.65
C MET A 225 -5.49 20.87 13.65
N THR A 226 -4.73 21.58 12.81
CA THR A 226 -3.82 20.95 11.84
C THR A 226 -2.45 20.71 12.48
N LEU A 227 -2.02 19.46 12.42
CA LEU A 227 -0.75 18.97 12.95
C LEU A 227 0.07 18.37 11.81
N ILE A 228 1.36 18.11 12.06
CA ILE A 228 2.21 17.46 11.05
C ILE A 228 1.68 16.05 10.78
N GLY A 229 1.07 15.87 9.61
CA GLY A 229 0.55 14.58 9.13
C GLY A 229 -0.77 14.13 9.77
N ALA A 230 -1.50 15.04 10.42
CA ALA A 230 -2.86 14.77 10.92
C ALA A 230 -3.68 16.05 11.08
N ASP A 231 -5.00 15.91 11.03
CA ASP A 231 -5.98 16.93 11.36
C ASP A 231 -6.93 16.42 12.44
N ILE A 232 -7.28 17.26 13.40
CA ILE A 232 -8.24 16.96 14.47
C ILE A 232 -9.37 17.97 14.39
N ASP A 233 -10.60 17.49 14.22
CA ASP A 233 -11.77 18.35 14.13
C ASP A 233 -12.58 18.32 15.43
N PHE A 234 -13.08 19.50 15.78
CA PHE A 234 -13.83 19.76 16.98
C PHE A 234 -15.21 20.29 16.62
N PHE A 235 -16.21 19.75 17.30
CA PHE A 235 -17.56 20.25 17.27
C PHE A 235 -18.01 20.44 18.72
N GLN A 236 -18.45 21.65 19.09
CA GLN A 236 -18.77 21.99 20.49
C GLN A 236 -17.63 21.68 21.48
N ASP A 237 -16.40 22.07 21.12
CA ASP A 237 -15.18 21.89 21.92
C ASP A 237 -14.79 20.43 22.23
N VAL A 238 -15.23 19.46 21.43
CA VAL A 238 -14.89 18.04 21.60
C VAL A 238 -14.49 17.39 20.29
N VAL A 239 -13.53 16.46 20.36
CA VAL A 239 -12.99 15.77 19.18
C VAL A 239 -14.07 14.90 18.53
N VAL A 240 -14.37 15.20 17.26
CA VAL A 240 -15.34 14.44 16.44
C VAL A 240 -14.72 13.76 15.24
N THR A 241 -13.53 14.19 14.81
CA THR A 241 -12.74 13.54 13.75
C THR A 241 -11.25 13.62 14.08
N ILE A 242 -10.52 12.54 13.78
CA ILE A 242 -9.06 12.52 13.74
C ILE A 242 -8.66 11.90 12.40
N SER A 243 -8.03 12.66 11.50
CA SER A 243 -7.53 12.17 10.22
C SER A 243 -6.00 12.14 10.24
N ALA A 244 -5.39 11.05 9.78
CA ALA A 244 -3.95 10.88 9.68
C ALA A 244 -3.52 10.55 8.24
N SER A 245 -2.48 11.24 7.79
CA SER A 245 -1.81 11.05 6.49
C SER A 245 -0.32 10.69 6.65
N SER A 246 0.13 10.45 7.88
CA SER A 246 1.51 10.14 8.23
C SER A 246 1.62 8.93 9.15
N PRO A 247 2.66 8.09 9.00
CA PRO A 247 2.87 6.91 9.83
C PRO A 247 3.13 7.23 11.31
N ASN A 248 3.45 8.49 11.63
CA ASN A 248 3.70 8.90 13.01
C ASN A 248 2.43 8.89 13.87
N TRP A 249 1.26 8.88 13.25
CA TRP A 249 -0.04 8.82 13.92
C TRP A 249 -0.55 7.38 13.88
N GLN A 250 -0.64 6.76 15.04
CA GLN A 250 -1.04 5.36 15.16
C GLN A 250 -2.13 5.16 16.21
N LEU A 251 -3.00 4.18 15.95
CA LEU A 251 -3.91 3.64 16.95
C LEU A 251 -3.11 2.85 18.00
N PRO A 252 -3.70 2.56 19.16
CA PRO A 252 -3.06 1.71 20.19
C PRO A 252 -2.63 0.33 19.68
N SER A 253 -3.37 -0.26 18.74
CA SER A 253 -2.98 -1.49 18.03
C SER A 253 -1.76 -1.36 17.12
N GLY A 254 -1.32 -0.14 16.82
CA GLY A 254 -0.26 0.15 15.86
C GLY A 254 -0.74 0.31 14.41
N LEU A 255 -2.05 0.23 14.14
CA LEU A 255 -2.61 0.63 12.84
C LEU A 255 -2.22 2.08 12.53
N ARG A 256 -1.65 2.29 11.34
CA ARG A 256 -1.10 3.57 10.89
C ARG A 256 -0.96 3.60 9.37
N VAL A 257 -0.76 4.81 8.83
CA VAL A 257 -0.42 5.03 7.42
C VAL A 257 0.84 4.26 7.03
N GLY A 258 0.88 3.73 5.80
CA GLY A 258 2.02 2.99 5.24
C GLY A 258 2.00 1.48 5.43
N LEU A 259 1.14 0.94 6.32
CA LEU A 259 0.96 -0.51 6.46
C LEU A 259 0.34 -1.11 5.19
N THR A 260 0.79 -2.29 4.79
CA THR A 260 0.14 -3.01 3.68
C THR A 260 -1.24 -3.52 4.09
N ARG A 261 -2.09 -3.79 3.11
CA ARG A 261 -3.41 -4.39 3.36
C ARG A 261 -3.32 -5.71 4.16
N GLY A 262 -2.33 -6.55 3.88
CA GLY A 262 -2.06 -7.77 4.63
C GLY A 262 -1.64 -7.50 6.08
N GLU A 263 -0.80 -6.48 6.33
CA GLU A 263 -0.43 -6.05 7.68
C GLU A 263 -1.63 -5.55 8.47
N VAL A 264 -2.51 -4.76 7.84
CA VAL A 264 -3.78 -4.33 8.46
C VAL A 264 -4.65 -5.53 8.81
N ILE A 265 -4.88 -6.45 7.86
CA ILE A 265 -5.68 -7.66 8.10
C ILE A 265 -5.09 -8.50 9.23
N ARG A 266 -3.76 -8.59 9.34
CA ARG A 266 -3.08 -9.30 10.43
C ARG A 266 -3.32 -8.65 11.79
N ILE A 267 -3.28 -7.31 11.88
CA ILE A 267 -3.58 -6.58 13.13
C ILE A 267 -5.06 -6.76 13.53
N LEU A 268 -5.97 -6.67 12.55
CA LEU A 268 -7.39 -6.95 12.76
C LEU A 268 -7.63 -8.43 13.12
N GLY A 269 -6.79 -9.33 12.62
CA GLY A 269 -6.84 -10.78 12.74
C GLY A 269 -7.77 -11.48 11.74
N ARG A 270 -8.60 -10.73 11.01
CA ARG A 270 -9.38 -11.19 9.85
C ARG A 270 -9.80 -10.00 8.99
N VAL A 271 -10.29 -10.29 7.80
CA VAL A 271 -10.96 -9.29 6.95
C VAL A 271 -12.29 -8.91 7.59
N PRO A 272 -12.62 -7.60 7.73
CA PRO A 272 -13.91 -7.19 8.26
C PRO A 272 -15.09 -7.70 7.43
N ALA A 273 -16.18 -8.04 8.12
CA ALA A 273 -17.43 -8.47 7.51
C ALA A 273 -17.90 -7.47 6.45
N SER A 274 -18.35 -7.98 5.29
CA SER A 274 -18.73 -7.22 4.09
C SER A 274 -17.58 -6.74 3.18
N TYR A 275 -16.32 -7.02 3.55
CA TYR A 275 -15.16 -6.68 2.75
C TYR A 275 -14.45 -7.92 2.21
N THR A 276 -13.62 -7.72 1.20
CA THR A 276 -12.63 -8.69 0.75
C THR A 276 -11.23 -8.27 1.18
N ALA A 277 -10.28 -9.21 1.17
CA ALA A 277 -8.88 -8.94 1.46
C ALA A 277 -8.21 -7.95 0.49
N ARG A 278 -8.90 -7.48 -0.56
CA ARG A 278 -8.42 -6.54 -1.58
C ARG A 278 -9.25 -5.27 -1.68
N SER A 279 -10.13 -5.01 -0.71
CA SER A 279 -10.98 -3.82 -0.73
C SER A 279 -10.13 -2.54 -0.65
N GLU A 280 -10.56 -1.47 -1.33
CA GLU A 280 -9.87 -0.17 -1.33
C GLU A 280 -10.01 0.59 -0.01
N SER A 281 -10.96 0.19 0.83
CA SER A 281 -11.07 0.70 2.19
C SER A 281 -11.73 -0.31 3.12
N PHE A 282 -11.55 -0.10 4.43
CA PHE A 282 -12.34 -0.71 5.48
C PHE A 282 -12.97 0.39 6.33
N ALA A 283 -14.29 0.33 6.53
CA ALA A 283 -14.99 1.13 7.53
C ALA A 283 -15.49 0.20 8.64
N ILE A 284 -14.97 0.39 9.85
CA ILE A 284 -15.26 -0.46 11.01
C ILE A 284 -15.79 0.41 12.14
N GLN A 285 -16.94 0.02 12.71
CA GLN A 285 -17.57 0.78 13.80
C GLN A 285 -17.00 0.40 15.18
N THR A 286 -17.20 1.26 16.17
CA THR A 286 -16.94 0.94 17.57
C THR A 286 -17.88 -0.16 18.07
N CYS A 287 -17.38 -1.03 18.95
CA CYS A 287 -18.21 -2.04 19.58
C CYS A 287 -19.29 -1.40 20.46
N PRO A 288 -20.50 -1.99 20.51
CA PRO A 288 -21.54 -1.52 21.40
C PRO A 288 -21.09 -1.70 22.84
N GLN A 289 -21.19 -0.64 23.64
CA GLN A 289 -21.02 -0.72 25.09
C GLN A 289 -22.07 -1.68 25.66
N GLY A 290 -21.66 -2.67 26.46
CA GLY A 290 -22.60 -3.60 27.10
C GLY A 290 -23.59 -2.85 27.99
N GLN A 291 -24.80 -3.39 28.16
CA GLN A 291 -25.76 -2.88 29.14
C GLN A 291 -25.13 -2.93 30.55
N GLY A 292 -24.61 -1.80 31.03
CA GLY A 292 -23.95 -1.68 32.34
C GLY A 292 -22.64 -0.89 32.38
N ALA A 293 -22.11 -0.39 31.25
CA ALA A 293 -21.02 0.57 31.23
C ALA A 293 -21.58 2.00 31.25
N GLU A 294 -21.34 2.75 32.33
CA GLU A 294 -21.83 4.11 32.56
C GLU A 294 -21.08 5.22 31.79
N GLU A 295 -20.46 4.91 30.65
CA GLU A 295 -19.91 5.94 29.75
C GLU A 295 -20.71 5.97 28.46
N GLU A 296 -21.77 6.78 28.46
CA GLU A 296 -22.44 7.22 27.24
C GLU A 296 -21.39 7.85 26.33
N VAL A 297 -21.16 7.26 25.15
CA VAL A 297 -20.38 7.90 24.10
C VAL A 297 -21.18 9.13 23.64
N PRO A 298 -20.69 10.37 23.86
CA PRO A 298 -21.54 11.56 23.75
C PRO A 298 -22.10 11.85 22.34
N PHE A 299 -21.58 11.15 21.31
CA PHE A 299 -21.90 11.40 19.89
C PHE A 299 -22.31 10.15 19.10
N GLY A 300 -22.75 9.08 19.75
CA GLY A 300 -23.15 7.86 19.05
C GLY A 300 -21.97 6.96 18.63
N LYS A 301 -22.12 6.22 17.53
CA LYS A 301 -21.15 5.19 17.09
C LYS A 301 -19.99 5.81 16.30
N TRP A 302 -18.76 5.70 16.77
CA TRP A 302 -17.57 6.08 15.99
C TRP A 302 -17.21 5.04 14.92
N PHE A 303 -16.55 5.49 13.85
CA PHE A 303 -16.03 4.67 12.77
C PHE A 303 -14.54 4.91 12.55
N ALA A 304 -13.79 3.84 12.31
CA ALA A 304 -12.45 3.87 11.77
C ALA A 304 -12.52 3.57 10.27
N LEU A 305 -12.12 4.54 9.46
CA LEU A 305 -11.97 4.44 8.02
C LEU A 305 -10.49 4.26 7.68
N ILE A 306 -10.15 3.11 7.12
CA ILE A 306 -8.81 2.75 6.66
C ILE A 306 -8.84 2.77 5.13
N GLU A 307 -8.17 3.73 4.50
CA GLU A 307 -8.14 3.88 3.04
C GLU A 307 -6.80 3.38 2.50
N PHE A 308 -6.84 2.60 1.43
CA PHE A 308 -5.64 2.07 0.77
C PHE A 308 -5.35 2.87 -0.51
N GLY A 309 -4.07 3.17 -0.73
CA GLY A 309 -3.58 3.73 -1.99
C GLY A 309 -3.42 2.67 -3.09
N GLN A 310 -3.07 3.12 -4.30
CA GLN A 310 -2.77 2.22 -5.41
C GLN A 310 -1.59 1.28 -5.12
N ASP A 311 -0.69 1.67 -4.22
CA ASP A 311 0.42 0.87 -3.70
C ASP A 311 -0.01 -0.20 -2.67
N LYS A 312 -1.32 -0.34 -2.45
CA LYS A 312 -1.94 -1.32 -1.53
C LYS A 312 -1.57 -1.07 -0.06
N ARG A 313 -1.08 0.14 0.26
CA ARG A 313 -0.76 0.57 1.62
C ARG A 313 -1.79 1.55 2.12
N VAL A 314 -1.93 1.67 3.45
CA VAL A 314 -2.80 2.67 4.06
C VAL A 314 -2.32 4.05 3.64
N SER A 315 -3.13 4.77 2.88
CA SER A 315 -2.86 6.14 2.42
C SER A 315 -3.45 7.18 3.38
N ARG A 316 -4.58 6.85 4.01
CA ARG A 316 -5.25 7.67 5.01
C ARG A 316 -5.92 6.79 6.06
N LEU A 317 -5.88 7.26 7.30
CA LEU A 317 -6.56 6.64 8.43
C LEU A 317 -7.40 7.70 9.14
N THR A 318 -8.71 7.50 9.23
CA THR A 318 -9.63 8.49 9.79
C THR A 318 -10.50 7.85 10.87
N LEU A 319 -10.55 8.45 12.05
CA LEU A 319 -11.55 8.18 13.08
C LEU A 319 -12.61 9.27 12.98
N LEU A 320 -13.89 8.92 12.89
CA LEU A 320 -14.95 9.90 12.69
C LEU A 320 -16.24 9.52 13.41
N THR A 321 -17.02 10.54 13.72
CA THR A 321 -18.41 10.40 14.13
C THR A 321 -19.29 10.59 12.89
N PRO A 322 -20.08 9.60 12.46
CA PRO A 322 -20.93 9.71 11.29
C PRO A 322 -22.18 10.58 11.61
N PRO A 323 -22.83 11.13 10.57
CA PRO A 323 -24.18 11.66 10.71
C PRO A 323 -25.16 10.57 11.16
N GLU A 324 -26.05 10.92 12.10
CA GLU A 324 -27.21 10.09 12.49
C GLU A 324 -28.29 10.03 11.41
#